data_AF-A0A961SHK2-F1
#
_entry.id   AF-A0A961SHK2-F1
#
_cell.length_a   1.000
_cell.length_b   1.000
_cell.length_c   1.000
_cell.angle_alpha   90.00
_cell.angle_beta   90.00
_cell.angle_gamma   90.00
#
_symmetry.space_group_name_H-M   'P 1'
#
loop_
_entity.id
_entity.type
_entity.pdbx_description
1 polymer ?
#
loop_
_entity_poly.entity_id
_entity_poly.type
_entity_poly.pdbx_seq_one_letter_code
_entity_poly.pdbx_strand_id
1 'polypeptide(L)'
;MNDTSESEGTDSGVAKPEVTGPEATVPDAPDLGPQVSSKVELTPEERAEKEDRKACKIEICDIIATREPLGPDIACDIKKTWRAGDLTKMLGDQIGWPWGNAVCQSALKLERAALADAMRAPNATIRMEKQTVSCALQREGGEPYVVEVELSPDVTFENGKAVSATVHWGDVSAPLMIYPILYAGTGLDNQSNVLGPEVVKMVNYFTTKSCAEVKGELPGRRVN
;
A
#
# COMPACT_ATOMS: atom_id res chain seq x y z
N MET A 1 64.67 27.69 14.68
CA MET A 1 63.65 28.75 14.59
C MET A 1 63.44 29.01 13.11
N ASN A 2 62.38 28.44 12.52
CA ASN A 2 62.01 28.71 11.13
C ASN A 2 60.73 29.52 11.15
N ASP A 3 60.81 30.72 10.60
CA ASP A 3 59.67 31.54 10.20
C ASP A 3 59.74 31.61 8.67
N THR A 4 58.67 31.25 7.98
CA THR A 4 58.60 31.30 6.52
C THR A 4 57.19 31.70 6.14
N SER A 5 57.05 32.97 5.78
CA SER A 5 55.92 33.54 5.06
C SER A 5 56.14 33.38 3.55
N GLU A 6 55.09 32.88 2.88
CA GLU A 6 54.58 33.08 1.50
C GLU A 6 55.53 33.72 0.44
N SER A 7 55.57 33.27 -0.82
CA SER A 7 54.45 33.13 -1.77
C SER A 7 54.89 32.42 -3.08
N GLU A 8 53.96 32.32 -4.03
CA GLU A 8 54.03 31.76 -5.42
C GLU A 8 53.60 30.28 -5.49
N GLY A 9 52.55 29.86 -6.17
CA GLY A 9 51.95 30.33 -7.42
C GLY A 9 52.16 29.24 -8.47
N THR A 10 51.13 28.48 -8.84
CA THR A 10 51.11 27.72 -10.10
C THR A 10 49.71 27.31 -10.48
N ASP A 11 49.30 27.89 -11.61
CA ASP A 11 48.24 27.46 -12.51
C ASP A 11 48.48 26.03 -13.02
N SER A 12 47.44 25.22 -12.99
CA SER A 12 47.31 24.02 -13.81
C SER A 12 45.83 23.70 -13.93
N GLY A 13 45.26 24.13 -15.06
CA GLY A 13 43.95 23.69 -15.52
C GLY A 13 43.86 22.17 -15.54
N VAL A 14 42.87 21.64 -14.82
CA VAL A 14 42.42 20.25 -14.94
C VAL A 14 41.03 20.29 -15.53
N ALA A 15 40.93 19.76 -16.76
CA ALA A 15 39.70 19.53 -17.49
C ALA A 15 38.73 18.67 -16.67
N LYS A 16 37.48 19.12 -16.61
CA LYS A 16 36.36 18.40 -16.01
C LYS A 16 35.91 17.31 -16.98
N PRO A 17 35.93 16.01 -16.64
CA PRO A 17 35.29 15.02 -17.48
C PRO A 17 33.78 15.10 -17.26
N GLU A 18 33.09 15.44 -18.35
CA GLU A 18 31.65 15.35 -18.52
C GLU A 18 31.28 13.85 -18.55
N VAL A 19 30.68 13.36 -17.46
CA VAL A 19 30.14 11.99 -17.40
C VAL A 19 28.73 12.02 -18.00
N THR A 20 28.67 11.89 -19.32
CA THR A 20 27.47 11.48 -20.05
C THR A 20 27.32 9.97 -19.92
N GLY A 21 26.69 9.54 -18.84
CA GLY A 21 26.21 8.17 -18.68
C GLY A 21 24.83 8.01 -19.34
N PRO A 22 24.53 6.90 -20.02
CA PRO A 22 23.23 6.69 -20.63
C PRO A 22 22.15 6.66 -19.55
N GLU A 23 21.06 7.38 -19.82
CA GLU A 23 19.83 7.39 -19.04
C GLU A 23 19.38 5.95 -18.80
N ALA A 24 19.68 5.45 -17.59
CA ALA A 24 19.25 4.14 -17.17
C ALA A 24 17.72 4.19 -17.07
N THR A 25 17.05 3.61 -18.07
CA THR A 25 15.63 3.29 -17.98
C THR A 25 15.44 2.44 -16.74
N VAL A 26 14.83 3.03 -15.71
CA VAL A 26 14.44 2.34 -14.50
C VAL A 26 13.50 1.21 -14.92
N PRO A 27 13.83 -0.06 -14.64
CA PRO A 27 12.92 -1.16 -14.95
C PRO A 27 11.68 -1.01 -14.08
N ASP A 28 10.51 -0.94 -14.71
CA ASP A 28 9.21 -1.00 -14.03
C ASP A 28 9.15 -2.28 -13.19
N ALA A 29 9.13 -2.10 -11.86
CA ALA A 29 8.88 -3.17 -10.91
C ALA A 29 7.38 -3.48 -10.86
N PRO A 30 6.99 -4.74 -10.56
CA PRO A 30 5.60 -5.20 -10.65
C PRO A 30 4.67 -4.40 -9.72
N ASP A 31 3.64 -3.81 -10.35
CA ASP A 31 2.50 -3.13 -9.75
C ASP A 31 1.62 -4.15 -9.00
N LEU A 32 1.74 -4.23 -7.67
CA LEU A 32 0.91 -5.11 -6.83
C LEU A 32 -0.44 -4.49 -6.44
N GLY A 33 -0.88 -3.46 -7.16
CA GLY A 33 -2.29 -3.08 -7.23
C GLY A 33 -2.70 -3.03 -8.69
N PRO A 34 -3.89 -3.51 -9.11
CA PRO A 34 -4.34 -3.25 -10.47
C PRO A 34 -4.58 -1.74 -10.61
N GLN A 35 -3.61 -1.01 -11.16
CA GLN A 35 -3.97 -0.04 -12.18
C GLN A 35 -4.59 -0.87 -13.28
N VAL A 36 -5.91 -0.75 -13.38
CA VAL A 36 -6.74 -1.43 -14.38
C VAL A 36 -6.08 -1.22 -15.73
N SER A 37 -5.37 -2.24 -16.22
CA SER A 37 -5.17 -2.43 -17.65
C SER A 37 -6.56 -2.34 -18.26
N SER A 38 -6.81 -1.24 -18.96
CA SER A 38 -8.10 -0.72 -19.38
C SER A 38 -8.80 -1.57 -20.46
N LYS A 39 -8.61 -2.89 -20.42
CA LYS A 39 -9.09 -3.85 -21.43
C LYS A 39 -9.92 -5.00 -20.87
N VAL A 40 -10.07 -5.11 -19.55
CA VAL A 40 -10.81 -6.21 -18.92
C VAL A 40 -12.17 -5.72 -18.44
N GLU A 41 -13.23 -6.28 -18.99
CA GLU A 41 -14.60 -5.98 -18.58
C GLU A 41 -14.90 -6.61 -17.22
N LEU A 42 -15.35 -5.77 -16.27
CA LEU A 42 -15.72 -6.19 -14.91
C LEU A 42 -17.09 -6.89 -14.91
N THR A 43 -17.27 -7.88 -14.04
CA THR A 43 -18.61 -8.46 -13.79
C THR A 43 -19.50 -7.44 -13.04
N PRO A 44 -20.83 -7.64 -12.99
CA PRO A 44 -21.71 -6.80 -12.16
C PRO A 44 -21.27 -6.72 -10.70
N GLU A 45 -20.84 -7.83 -10.12
CA GLU A 45 -20.37 -7.92 -8.74
C GLU A 45 -19.07 -7.12 -8.55
N GLU A 46 -18.09 -7.29 -9.45
CA GLU A 46 -16.83 -6.55 -9.38
C GLU A 46 -17.00 -5.04 -9.59
N ARG A 47 -18.02 -4.62 -10.35
CA ARG A 47 -18.37 -3.20 -10.48
C ARG A 47 -18.94 -2.66 -9.18
N ALA A 48 -19.87 -3.35 -8.55
CA ALA A 48 -20.42 -2.96 -7.25
C ALA A 48 -19.30 -2.87 -6.19
N GLU A 49 -18.44 -3.89 -6.10
CA GLU A 49 -17.27 -3.89 -5.22
C GLU A 49 -16.34 -2.69 -5.50
N LYS A 50 -16.13 -2.33 -6.77
CA LYS A 50 -15.32 -1.16 -7.14
C LYS A 50 -15.97 0.15 -6.72
N GLU A 51 -17.29 0.27 -6.83
CA GLU A 51 -18.06 1.44 -6.40
C GLU A 51 -18.02 1.61 -4.89
N ASP A 52 -18.20 0.54 -4.12
CA ASP A 52 -18.09 0.55 -2.65
C ASP A 52 -16.69 1.00 -2.20
N ARG A 53 -15.64 0.43 -2.80
CA ARG A 53 -14.26 0.87 -2.54
C ARG A 53 -14.01 2.32 -2.96
N LYS A 54 -14.68 2.81 -4.00
CA LYS A 54 -14.57 4.21 -4.44
C LYS A 54 -15.17 5.16 -3.41
N ALA A 55 -16.33 4.83 -2.85
CA ALA A 55 -16.94 5.63 -1.79
C ALA A 55 -16.01 5.75 -0.57
N CYS A 56 -15.47 4.61 -0.11
CA CYS A 56 -14.50 4.61 0.99
C CYS A 56 -13.24 5.43 0.67
N LYS A 57 -12.72 5.30 -0.55
CA LYS A 57 -11.58 6.10 -1.04
C LYS A 57 -11.87 7.60 -1.00
N ILE A 58 -13.05 8.04 -1.43
CA ILE A 58 -13.44 9.46 -1.40
C ILE A 58 -13.41 9.98 0.03
N GLU A 59 -13.95 9.24 1.00
CA GLU A 59 -13.97 9.65 2.40
C GLU A 59 -12.57 9.79 3.00
N ILE A 60 -11.70 8.79 2.81
CA ILE A 60 -10.30 8.83 3.25
C ILE A 60 -9.57 10.02 2.60
N CYS A 61 -9.75 10.21 1.28
CA CYS A 61 -9.09 11.28 0.55
C CYS A 61 -9.60 12.68 0.91
N ASP A 62 -10.87 12.81 1.30
CA ASP A 62 -11.43 14.06 1.80
C ASP A 62 -10.78 14.46 3.13
N ILE A 63 -10.61 13.51 4.05
CA ILE A 63 -9.89 13.74 5.32
C ILE A 63 -8.42 14.10 5.07
N ILE A 64 -7.75 13.40 4.15
CA ILE A 64 -6.36 13.71 3.79
C ILE A 64 -6.24 15.14 3.23
N ALA A 65 -7.19 15.56 2.40
CA ALA A 65 -7.18 16.87 1.76
C ALA A 65 -7.52 18.01 2.73
N THR A 66 -8.55 17.82 3.55
CA THR A 66 -9.04 18.85 4.50
C THR A 66 -8.21 18.90 5.78
N ARG A 67 -7.66 17.76 6.19
CA ARG A 67 -6.96 17.55 7.46
C ARG A 67 -7.83 17.91 8.68
N GLU A 68 -9.15 17.80 8.54
CA GLU A 68 -10.12 18.11 9.58
C GLU A 68 -10.25 16.93 10.56
N PRO A 69 -9.79 17.07 11.82
CA PRO A 69 -9.83 15.98 12.79
C PRO A 69 -11.24 15.71 13.35
N LEU A 70 -12.18 16.65 13.23
CA LEU A 70 -13.53 16.48 13.76
C LEU A 70 -14.47 15.86 12.72
N GLY A 71 -15.36 14.98 13.17
CA GLY A 71 -16.33 14.30 12.33
C GLY A 71 -16.37 12.80 12.60
N PRO A 72 -17.12 12.04 11.79
CA PRO A 72 -17.19 10.58 11.92
C PRO A 72 -15.86 9.94 11.51
N ASP A 73 -15.54 8.83 12.17
CA ASP A 73 -14.49 7.91 11.76
C ASP A 73 -14.91 7.13 10.51
N ILE A 74 -13.91 6.60 9.82
CA ILE A 74 -14.10 5.85 8.59
C ILE A 74 -14.39 4.40 8.95
N ALA A 75 -15.51 3.89 8.46
CA ALA A 75 -15.88 2.49 8.57
C ALA A 75 -16.37 1.99 7.21
N CYS A 76 -15.61 1.11 6.57
CA CYS A 76 -15.93 0.59 5.24
C CYS A 76 -15.82 -0.93 5.19
N ASP A 77 -16.83 -1.58 4.63
CA ASP A 77 -16.71 -2.98 4.22
C ASP A 77 -15.99 -3.04 2.86
N ILE A 78 -14.75 -3.48 2.88
CA ILE A 78 -13.94 -3.61 1.67
C ILE A 78 -14.08 -5.03 1.17
N LYS A 79 -14.80 -5.20 0.07
CA LYS A 79 -14.82 -6.45 -0.69
C LYS A 79 -14.06 -6.26 -2.00
N LYS A 80 -13.24 -7.25 -2.36
CA LYS A 80 -12.53 -7.28 -3.64
C LYS A 80 -12.35 -8.70 -4.13
N THR A 81 -12.85 -8.92 -5.34
CA THR A 81 -12.49 -10.06 -6.17
C THR A 81 -11.14 -9.81 -6.84
N TRP A 82 -10.23 -10.73 -6.63
CA TRP A 82 -8.94 -10.84 -7.29
C TRP A 82 -9.02 -11.98 -8.30
N ARG A 83 -8.87 -11.64 -9.57
CA ARG A 83 -8.92 -12.65 -10.63
C ARG A 83 -7.66 -13.51 -10.58
N ALA A 84 -7.80 -14.80 -10.85
CA ALA A 84 -6.68 -15.74 -10.84
C ALA A 84 -5.47 -15.24 -11.66
N GLY A 85 -5.73 -14.71 -12.86
CA GLY A 85 -4.67 -14.18 -13.73
C GLY A 85 -3.93 -12.97 -13.15
N ASP A 86 -4.59 -12.15 -12.33
CA ASP A 86 -3.94 -11.01 -11.66
C ASP A 86 -3.13 -11.49 -10.45
N LEU A 87 -3.63 -12.50 -9.73
CA LEU A 87 -2.91 -13.16 -8.63
C LEU A 87 -1.65 -13.88 -9.12
N THR A 88 -1.72 -14.59 -10.25
CA THR A 88 -0.54 -15.21 -10.87
C THR A 88 0.52 -14.18 -11.23
N LYS A 89 0.12 -13.05 -11.84
CA LYS A 89 1.06 -11.97 -12.18
C LYS A 89 1.68 -11.34 -10.93
N MET A 90 0.86 -11.13 -9.90
CA MET A 90 1.26 -10.53 -8.63
C MET A 90 2.27 -11.41 -7.88
N LEU A 91 2.01 -12.72 -7.81
CA LEU A 91 2.84 -13.68 -7.08
C LEU A 91 4.08 -14.12 -7.86
N GLY A 92 4.07 -13.89 -9.17
CA GLY A 92 5.10 -14.35 -10.08
C GLY A 92 5.09 -15.87 -10.29
N ASP A 93 5.83 -16.31 -11.31
CA ASP A 93 5.83 -17.72 -11.76
C ASP A 93 6.41 -18.70 -10.71
N GLN A 94 7.15 -18.19 -9.72
CA GLN A 94 7.84 -19.03 -8.72
C GLN A 94 6.93 -19.58 -7.63
N ILE A 95 5.87 -18.85 -7.27
CA ILE A 95 4.96 -19.23 -6.18
C ILE A 95 3.78 -20.04 -6.73
N GLY A 96 3.31 -19.73 -7.94
CA GLY A 96 2.19 -20.38 -8.60
C GLY A 96 0.85 -20.12 -7.89
N TRP A 97 -0.22 -19.86 -8.65
CA TRP A 97 -1.56 -19.70 -8.11
C TRP A 97 -2.44 -20.88 -8.56
N PRO A 98 -2.64 -21.91 -7.71
CA PRO A 98 -3.36 -23.13 -8.08
C PRO A 98 -4.88 -23.01 -7.95
N TRP A 99 -5.40 -21.85 -7.51
CA TRP A 99 -6.82 -21.61 -7.29
C TRP A 99 -7.44 -20.75 -8.40
N GLY A 100 -8.77 -20.67 -8.41
CA GLY A 100 -9.49 -19.69 -9.22
C GLY A 100 -9.41 -18.29 -8.61
N ASN A 101 -10.47 -17.48 -8.76
CA ASN A 101 -10.49 -16.15 -8.17
C ASN A 101 -10.43 -16.21 -6.64
N ALA A 102 -9.87 -15.17 -6.02
CA ALA A 102 -9.96 -14.96 -4.57
C ALA A 102 -10.92 -13.81 -4.28
N VAL A 103 -11.96 -14.05 -3.48
CA VAL A 103 -12.84 -12.98 -3.00
C VAL A 103 -12.43 -12.65 -1.59
N CYS A 104 -11.76 -11.51 -1.41
CA CYS A 104 -11.29 -11.05 -0.11
C CYS A 104 -12.21 -9.97 0.44
N GLN A 105 -12.45 -10.00 1.74
CA GLN A 105 -13.27 -9.05 2.48
C GLN A 105 -12.61 -8.65 3.79
N SER A 106 -12.75 -7.39 4.17
CA SER A 106 -12.31 -6.86 5.47
C SER A 106 -13.15 -5.66 5.86
N ALA A 107 -13.38 -5.47 7.16
CA ALA A 107 -13.97 -4.26 7.70
C ALA A 107 -12.85 -3.26 8.05
N LEU A 108 -12.66 -2.25 7.20
CA LEU A 108 -11.69 -1.19 7.44
C LEU A 108 -12.25 -0.20 8.46
N LYS A 109 -11.50 0.02 9.55
CA LYS A 109 -11.77 1.08 10.51
C LYS A 109 -10.57 2.00 10.61
N LEU A 110 -10.79 3.30 10.42
CA LEU A 110 -9.75 4.31 10.56
C LEU A 110 -10.29 5.51 11.32
N GLU A 111 -9.59 5.88 12.39
CA GLU A 111 -9.90 7.10 13.12
C GLU A 111 -9.61 8.33 12.26
N ARG A 112 -10.62 9.19 12.10
CA ARG A 112 -10.47 10.44 11.34
C ARG A 112 -9.39 11.32 11.95
N ALA A 113 -9.39 11.44 13.27
CA ALA A 113 -8.44 12.26 14.00
C ALA A 113 -7.00 11.79 13.76
N ALA A 114 -6.75 10.48 13.80
CA ALA A 114 -5.44 9.90 13.53
C ALA A 114 -4.99 10.16 12.08
N LEU A 115 -5.89 10.03 11.11
CA LEU A 115 -5.58 10.31 9.70
C LEU A 115 -5.30 11.79 9.45
N ALA A 116 -6.09 12.68 10.05
CA ALA A 116 -5.87 14.13 9.99
C ALA A 116 -4.58 14.56 10.68
N ASP A 117 -4.20 13.91 11.78
CA ASP A 117 -2.93 14.14 12.48
C ASP A 117 -1.74 13.65 11.66
N ALA A 118 -1.82 12.46 11.06
CA ALA A 118 -0.81 11.91 10.17
C ALA A 118 -0.43 12.86 9.02
N MET A 119 -1.38 13.66 8.55
CA MET A 119 -1.17 14.63 7.47
C MET A 119 -0.70 16.01 7.94
N ARG A 120 -0.74 16.32 9.24
CA ARG A 120 -0.38 17.64 9.80
C ARG A 120 0.87 17.61 10.67
N ALA A 121 1.00 16.59 11.51
CA ALA A 121 2.08 16.51 12.47
C ALA A 121 3.44 16.28 11.77
N PRO A 122 4.54 16.79 12.35
CA PRO A 122 5.88 16.47 11.86
C PRO A 122 6.16 14.96 11.87
N ASN A 123 5.61 14.25 12.87
CA ASN A 123 5.67 12.81 13.03
C ASN A 123 4.37 12.32 13.68
N ALA A 124 3.80 11.23 13.15
CA ALA A 124 2.64 10.56 13.72
C ALA A 124 2.64 9.07 13.33
N THR A 125 2.05 8.22 14.16
CA THR A 125 1.84 6.80 13.85
C THR A 125 0.36 6.48 13.95
N ILE A 126 -0.23 6.03 12.85
CA ILE A 126 -1.56 5.43 12.85
C ILE A 126 -1.38 3.97 13.26
N ARG A 127 -2.06 3.57 14.33
CA ARG A 127 -2.15 2.18 14.78
C ARG A 127 -3.56 1.69 14.52
N MET A 128 -3.69 0.74 13.61
CA MET A 128 -4.99 0.19 13.27
C MET A 128 -5.40 -0.83 14.32
N GLU A 129 -6.68 -0.82 14.67
CA GLU A 129 -7.24 -1.90 15.47
C GLU A 129 -7.08 -3.24 14.75
N LYS A 130 -7.01 -4.32 15.53
CA LYS A 130 -6.99 -5.67 15.00
C LYS A 130 -8.25 -5.91 14.15
N GLN A 131 -8.03 -6.31 12.90
CA GLN A 131 -9.07 -6.60 11.94
C GLN A 131 -8.80 -7.94 11.25
N THR A 132 -9.87 -8.65 10.91
CA THR A 132 -9.82 -9.91 10.19
C THR A 132 -10.03 -9.67 8.71
N VAL A 133 -9.12 -10.19 7.90
CA VAL A 133 -9.29 -10.31 6.44
C VAL A 133 -9.70 -11.75 6.14
N SER A 134 -10.84 -11.93 5.49
CA SER A 134 -11.33 -13.23 5.02
C SER A 134 -11.21 -13.30 3.51
N CYS A 135 -10.55 -14.33 2.97
CA CYS A 135 -10.45 -14.60 1.55
C CYS A 135 -11.03 -15.97 1.21
N ALA A 136 -12.03 -16.01 0.34
CA ALA A 136 -12.55 -17.24 -0.25
C ALA A 136 -11.83 -17.53 -1.57
N LEU A 137 -11.03 -18.60 -1.60
CA LEU A 137 -10.28 -19.06 -2.76
C LEU A 137 -11.12 -20.06 -3.55
N GLN A 138 -11.48 -19.68 -4.78
CA GLN A 138 -12.29 -20.53 -5.65
C GLN A 138 -11.55 -21.82 -6.01
N ARG A 139 -12.28 -22.94 -5.99
CA ARG A 139 -11.76 -24.26 -6.34
C ARG A 139 -12.53 -24.84 -7.51
N GLU A 140 -11.83 -25.62 -8.33
CA GLU A 140 -12.48 -26.44 -9.34
C GLU A 140 -13.21 -27.60 -8.66
N GLY A 141 -14.51 -27.75 -8.94
CA GLY A 141 -15.30 -28.92 -8.52
C GLY A 141 -15.58 -29.04 -7.01
N GLY A 142 -15.47 -27.97 -6.22
CA GLY A 142 -15.80 -28.03 -4.79
C GLY A 142 -15.94 -26.67 -4.11
N GLU A 143 -16.27 -26.69 -2.82
CA GLU A 143 -16.43 -25.49 -2.00
C GLU A 143 -15.13 -24.68 -1.91
N PRO A 144 -15.21 -23.33 -1.88
CA PRO A 144 -14.05 -22.46 -1.73
C PRO A 144 -13.24 -22.78 -0.46
N TYR A 145 -11.92 -22.58 -0.53
CA TYR A 145 -11.13 -22.51 0.70
C TYR A 145 -11.29 -21.15 1.33
N VAL A 146 -11.71 -21.10 2.58
CA VAL A 146 -11.78 -19.86 3.35
C VAL A 146 -10.49 -19.72 4.15
N VAL A 147 -9.81 -18.60 3.94
CA VAL A 147 -8.63 -18.17 4.69
C VAL A 147 -9.03 -16.95 5.49
N GLU A 148 -8.77 -16.95 6.79
CA GLU A 148 -8.93 -15.78 7.64
C GLU A 148 -7.58 -15.44 8.25
N VAL A 149 -7.22 -14.16 8.21
CA VAL A 149 -5.98 -13.65 8.78
C VAL A 149 -6.27 -12.40 9.58
N GLU A 150 -5.80 -12.35 10.82
CA GLU A 150 -5.82 -11.14 11.62
C GLU A 150 -4.61 -10.27 11.31
N LEU A 151 -4.82 -8.95 11.27
CA LEU A 151 -3.74 -7.96 11.16
C LEU A 151 -4.08 -6.71 11.98
N SER A 152 -3.07 -6.03 12.48
CA SER A 152 -3.20 -4.75 13.20
C SER A 152 -2.11 -3.76 12.78
N PRO A 153 -2.16 -3.22 11.54
CA PRO A 153 -1.03 -2.49 10.99
C PRO A 153 -0.70 -1.20 11.73
N ASP A 154 0.59 -0.92 11.84
CA ASP A 154 1.13 0.38 12.21
C ASP A 154 1.71 1.06 10.97
N VAL A 155 1.39 2.34 10.77
CA VAL A 155 1.98 3.16 9.72
C VAL A 155 2.48 4.47 10.32
N THR A 156 3.78 4.71 10.21
CA THR A 156 4.42 5.95 10.66
C THR A 156 4.57 6.91 9.50
N PHE A 157 4.14 8.14 9.75
CA PHE A 157 4.20 9.26 8.84
C PHE A 157 5.19 10.31 9.35
N GLU A 158 5.92 10.92 8.41
CA GLU A 158 6.68 12.14 8.63
C GLU A 158 6.21 13.19 7.63
N ASN A 159 5.75 14.33 8.14
CA ASN A 159 5.24 15.45 7.33
C ASN A 159 4.21 15.00 6.26
N GLY A 160 3.27 14.12 6.63
CA GLY A 160 2.24 13.61 5.71
C GLY A 160 2.68 12.49 4.76
N LYS A 161 3.93 12.03 4.82
CA LYS A 161 4.45 10.92 4.00
C LYS A 161 4.67 9.68 4.86
N ALA A 162 4.17 8.53 4.44
CA ALA A 162 4.48 7.27 5.11
C ALA A 162 5.98 6.95 4.95
N VAL A 163 6.65 6.63 6.05
CA VAL A 163 8.09 6.33 6.09
C VAL A 163 8.39 4.93 6.62
N SER A 164 7.48 4.36 7.40
CA SER A 164 7.58 2.99 7.92
C SER A 164 6.19 2.39 8.06
N ALA A 165 6.10 1.08 7.87
CA ALA A 165 4.90 0.32 8.13
C ALA A 165 5.26 -1.07 8.66
N THR A 166 4.39 -1.62 9.50
CA THR A 166 4.45 -3.00 9.98
C THR A 166 3.02 -3.54 9.99
N VAL A 167 2.79 -4.75 9.47
CA VAL A 167 1.43 -5.30 9.33
C VAL A 167 0.91 -5.86 10.65
N HIS A 168 1.80 -6.39 11.50
CA HIS A 168 1.48 -7.08 12.75
C HIS A 168 0.44 -8.18 12.52
N TRP A 169 0.88 -9.29 11.89
CA TRP A 169 0.02 -10.44 11.65
C TRP A 169 -0.35 -11.14 12.96
N GLY A 170 -1.63 -11.44 13.11
CA GLY A 170 -2.16 -12.22 14.23
C GLY A 170 -2.48 -13.66 13.82
N ASP A 171 -3.61 -14.17 14.32
CA ASP A 171 -4.04 -15.53 14.05
C ASP A 171 -4.33 -15.76 12.57
N VAL A 172 -3.99 -16.95 12.10
CA VAL A 172 -4.30 -17.45 10.75
C VAL A 172 -5.22 -18.65 10.90
N SER A 173 -6.34 -18.65 10.19
CA SER A 173 -7.22 -19.81 10.03
C SER A 173 -7.27 -20.16 8.56
N ALA A 174 -6.90 -21.39 8.21
CA ALA A 174 -6.93 -21.85 6.83
C ALA A 174 -6.99 -23.39 6.76
N PRO A 175 -7.45 -23.97 5.63
CA PRO A 175 -7.33 -25.39 5.38
C PRO A 175 -5.89 -25.90 5.54
N LEU A 176 -5.75 -27.11 6.07
CA LEU A 176 -4.45 -27.73 6.38
C LEU A 176 -3.45 -27.73 5.21
N MET A 177 -3.95 -27.79 3.98
CA MET A 177 -3.11 -27.81 2.77
C MET A 177 -2.39 -26.48 2.52
N ILE A 178 -2.91 -25.35 3.01
CA ILE A 178 -2.35 -24.01 2.76
C ILE A 178 -1.90 -23.29 4.02
N TYR A 179 -2.38 -23.73 5.19
CA TYR A 179 -2.02 -23.17 6.49
C TYR A 179 -0.51 -23.05 6.71
N PRO A 180 0.34 -24.07 6.44
CA PRO A 180 1.78 -23.97 6.70
C PRO A 180 2.47 -22.85 5.91
N ILE A 181 2.04 -22.62 4.67
CA ILE A 181 2.61 -21.57 3.81
C ILE A 181 2.22 -20.20 4.34
N LEU A 182 0.93 -20.01 4.66
CA LEU A 182 0.44 -18.76 5.23
C LEU A 182 1.10 -18.46 6.57
N TYR A 183 1.14 -19.43 7.48
CA TYR A 183 1.75 -19.29 8.80
C TYR A 183 3.25 -18.95 8.72
N ALA A 184 3.99 -19.60 7.81
CA ALA A 184 5.39 -19.29 7.59
C ALA A 184 5.58 -17.88 7.02
N GLY A 185 4.72 -17.46 6.07
CA GLY A 185 4.75 -16.13 5.48
C GLY A 185 4.46 -15.02 6.49
N THR A 186 3.38 -15.16 7.28
CA THR A 186 3.02 -14.18 8.31
C THR A 186 4.04 -14.15 9.45
N GLY A 187 4.56 -15.32 9.86
CA GLY A 187 5.63 -15.42 10.85
C GLY A 187 6.94 -14.74 10.40
N LEU A 188 7.34 -14.94 9.14
CA LEU A 188 8.51 -14.29 8.56
C LEU A 188 8.34 -12.76 8.53
N ASP A 189 7.17 -12.28 8.11
CA ASP A 189 6.91 -10.83 8.08
C ASP A 189 6.87 -10.22 9.48
N ASN A 190 6.30 -10.90 10.48
CA ASN A 190 6.36 -10.44 11.87
C ASN A 190 7.80 -10.36 12.40
N GLN A 191 8.68 -11.27 11.97
CA GLN A 191 10.07 -11.28 12.42
C GLN A 191 10.93 -10.23 11.72
N SER A 192 10.74 -10.08 10.40
CA SER A 192 11.69 -9.38 9.54
C SER A 192 11.11 -8.17 8.80
N ASN A 193 9.80 -7.91 8.95
CA ASN A 193 9.05 -6.83 8.31
C ASN A 193 9.31 -6.71 6.80
N VAL A 194 9.23 -7.85 6.09
CA VAL A 194 9.57 -7.96 4.67
C VAL A 194 8.57 -7.21 3.78
N LEU A 195 7.32 -7.09 4.21
CA LEU A 195 6.24 -6.40 3.48
C LEU A 195 6.18 -4.91 3.81
N GLY A 196 6.73 -4.47 4.94
CA GLY A 196 6.69 -3.08 5.40
C GLY A 196 7.05 -2.05 4.31
N PRO A 197 8.17 -2.21 3.57
CA PRO A 197 8.53 -1.30 2.49
C PRO A 197 7.49 -1.19 1.38
N GLU A 198 6.82 -2.30 1.04
CA GLU A 198 5.78 -2.31 0.01
C GLU A 198 4.50 -1.63 0.52
N VAL A 199 4.12 -1.87 1.78
CA VAL A 199 3.01 -1.16 2.42
C VAL A 199 3.25 0.35 2.44
N VAL A 200 4.48 0.80 2.73
CA VAL A 200 4.84 2.23 2.67
C VAL A 200 4.64 2.80 1.26
N LYS A 201 5.06 2.08 0.20
CA LYS A 201 4.83 2.51 -1.18
C LYS A 201 3.34 2.60 -1.49
N MET A 202 2.56 1.59 -1.12
CA MET A 202 1.12 1.53 -1.34
C MET A 202 0.39 2.69 -0.65
N VAL A 203 0.71 2.97 0.63
CA VAL A 203 0.12 4.09 1.37
C VAL A 203 0.46 5.41 0.68
N ASN A 204 1.73 5.65 0.34
CA ASN A 204 2.11 6.89 -0.34
C ASN A 204 1.47 7.02 -1.74
N TYR A 205 1.37 5.91 -2.49
CA TYR A 205 0.65 5.90 -3.76
C TYR A 205 -0.83 6.26 -3.56
N PHE A 206 -1.44 5.72 -2.52
CA PHE A 206 -2.83 5.99 -2.19
C PHE A 206 -3.05 7.47 -1.84
N THR A 207 -2.31 7.99 -0.86
CA THR A 207 -2.48 9.36 -0.35
C THR A 207 -2.14 10.42 -1.40
N THR A 208 -1.35 10.08 -2.42
CA THR A 208 -0.98 11.00 -3.51
C THR A 208 -1.75 10.74 -4.79
N LYS A 209 -1.37 9.71 -5.55
CA LYS A 209 -1.89 9.43 -6.89
C LYS A 209 -3.35 9.01 -6.84
N SER A 210 -3.71 8.07 -5.97
CA SER A 210 -5.09 7.59 -5.90
C SER A 210 -6.03 8.71 -5.44
N CYS A 211 -5.67 9.49 -4.42
CA CYS A 211 -6.49 10.63 -3.99
C CYS A 211 -6.61 11.74 -5.05
N ALA A 212 -5.58 11.94 -5.89
CA ALA A 212 -5.68 12.87 -7.01
C ALA A 212 -6.74 12.47 -8.04
N GLU A 213 -6.93 11.16 -8.28
CA GLU A 213 -7.94 10.64 -9.22
C GLU A 213 -9.37 10.99 -8.83
N VAL A 214 -9.67 11.11 -7.52
CA VAL A 214 -11.02 11.41 -7.01
C VAL A 214 -11.17 12.86 -6.53
N LYS A 215 -10.16 13.71 -6.77
CA LYS A 215 -10.13 15.11 -6.29
C LYS A 215 -11.36 15.92 -6.70
N GLY A 216 -11.92 15.63 -7.88
CA GLY A 216 -13.14 16.28 -8.39
C GLY A 216 -14.42 15.92 -7.63
N GLU A 217 -14.39 14.84 -6.86
CA GLU A 217 -15.56 14.24 -6.19
C GLU A 217 -15.57 14.52 -4.67
N LEU A 218 -14.52 15.15 -4.13
CA LEU A 218 -14.36 15.38 -2.69
C LEU A 218 -15.41 16.39 -2.15
N PRO A 219 -16.18 16.04 -1.10
CA PRO A 219 -17.18 16.92 -0.50
C PRO A 219 -16.62 18.21 0.10
N GLY A 220 -15.48 18.15 0.79
CA GLY A 220 -14.86 19.27 1.51
C GLY A 220 -14.44 20.44 0.61
N ARG A 221 -14.37 20.22 -0.71
CA ARG A 221 -14.12 21.27 -1.70
C ARG A 221 -15.31 22.19 -1.94
N ARG A 222 -16.53 21.79 -1.59
CA ARG A 222 -17.74 22.62 -1.75
C ARG A 222 -17.99 23.56 -0.56
N VAL A 223 -17.19 23.46 0.49
CA VAL A 223 -17.36 24.20 1.75
C VAL A 223 -16.32 25.31 1.94
N ASN A 224 -15.35 25.44 1.01
CA ASN A 224 -14.32 26.48 0.99
C ASN A 224 -14.40 27.33 -0.29
#